data_AF-A0A7X8W5K9-F1
#
_entry.id   AF-A0A7X8W5K9-F1
#
_cell.length_a   1.000
_cell.length_b   1.000
_cell.length_c   1.000
_cell.angle_alpha   90.00
_cell.angle_beta   90.00
_cell.angle_gamma   90.00
#
_symmetry.space_group_name_H-M   'P 1'
#
loop_
_entity.id
_entity.type
_entity.pdbx_description
1 polymer ?
#
loop_
_entity_poly.entity_id
_entity_poly.type
_entity_poly.pdbx_seq_one_letter_code
_entity_poly.pdbx_strand_id
1 'polypeptide(L)'
;MIITALADIFTELGYEIERFGDIPGFIADLDTGRSGPTVAILGEMDALYMPEHPAAHPEQGTVHACGHHAQYAALVGVTAALSVSGALDGLSGRICLMAVPAEAPQDNSVGI
;
A
#
# COMPACT_ATOMS: atom_id res chain seq x y z
N MET A 1 7.65 -10.30 4.48
CA MET A 1 6.29 -10.11 3.93
C MET A 1 6.14 -8.67 3.47
N ILE A 2 5.42 -8.43 2.37
CA ILE A 2 5.31 -7.12 1.72
C ILE A 2 4.84 -5.99 2.65
N ILE A 3 3.89 -6.28 3.54
CA ILE A 3 3.35 -5.32 4.52
C ILE A 3 4.45 -4.76 5.45
N THR A 4 5.41 -5.59 5.86
CA THR A 4 6.53 -5.14 6.70
C THR A 4 7.43 -4.19 5.93
N ALA A 5 7.77 -4.53 4.68
CA ALA A 5 8.62 -3.69 3.85
C ALA A 5 7.98 -2.32 3.56
N LEU A 6 6.67 -2.29 3.26
CA LEU A 6 5.95 -1.03 3.07
C LEU A 6 5.87 -0.21 4.36
N ALA A 7 5.59 -0.85 5.50
CA ALA A 7 5.57 -0.18 6.79
C ALA A 7 6.92 0.46 7.13
N ASP A 8 8.01 -0.29 6.93
CA ASP A 8 9.37 0.19 7.18
C ASP A 8 9.68 1.43 6.33
N ILE A 9 9.41 1.38 5.02
CA ILE A 9 9.59 2.52 4.10
C ILE A 9 8.83 3.76 4.58
N PHE A 10 7.56 3.61 4.97
CA PHE A 10 6.75 4.73 5.45
C PHE A 10 7.35 5.34 6.73
N THR A 11 7.76 4.50 7.67
CA THR A 11 8.38 4.98 8.92
C THR A 11 9.74 5.63 8.70
N GLU A 12 10.56 5.12 7.78
CA GLU A 12 11.84 5.72 7.37
C GLU A 12 11.65 7.09 6.70
N LEU A 13 10.55 7.28 5.98
CA LEU A 13 10.14 8.56 5.40
C LEU A 13 9.50 9.52 6.42
N GLY A 14 9.36 9.10 7.68
CA GLY A 14 8.87 9.93 8.79
C GLY A 14 7.36 9.91 8.99
N TYR A 15 6.64 8.96 8.39
CA TYR A 15 5.20 8.81 8.59
C TYR A 15 4.88 7.96 9.82
N GLU A 16 3.87 8.37 10.57
CA GLU A 16 3.23 7.52 11.56
C GLU A 16 2.21 6.62 10.87
N ILE A 17 2.31 5.31 11.11
CA ILE A 17 1.40 4.31 10.53
C ILE A 17 0.42 3.78 11.58
N GLU A 18 -0.82 3.56 11.16
CA GLU A 18 -1.86 2.89 11.93
C GLU A 18 -2.23 1.57 11.25
N ARG A 19 -2.00 0.45 11.93
CA ARG A 19 -2.31 -0.90 11.41
C ARG A 19 -3.77 -1.26 11.63
N PHE A 20 -4.34 -2.08 10.75
CA PHE A 20 -5.73 -2.57 10.85
C PHE A 20 -5.94 -3.72 11.86
N GLY A 21 -5.20 -3.71 12.98
CA GLY A 21 -5.23 -4.80 13.95
C GLY A 21 -4.77 -6.13 13.34
N ASP A 22 -5.67 -7.10 13.29
CA ASP A 22 -5.41 -8.46 12.77
C ASP A 22 -5.51 -8.57 11.24
N ILE A 23 -5.88 -7.48 10.56
CA ILE A 23 -5.96 -7.42 9.10
C ILE A 23 -4.62 -6.89 8.55
N PRO A 24 -3.96 -7.59 7.59
CA PRO A 24 -2.71 -7.11 7.02
C PRO A 24 -2.90 -5.79 6.25
N GLY A 25 -2.38 -4.69 6.77
CA GLY A 25 -2.52 -3.39 6.12
C GLY A 25 -2.29 -2.26 7.11
N PHE A 26 -2.20 -1.05 6.58
CA PHE A 26 -2.09 0.16 7.40
C PHE A 26 -2.57 1.39 6.64
N ILE A 27 -2.82 2.46 7.39
CA ILE A 27 -2.90 3.83 6.87
C ILE A 27 -1.78 4.70 7.43
N ALA A 28 -1.47 5.77 6.72
CA ALA A 28 -0.69 6.90 7.20
C ALA A 28 -1.39 8.19 6.79
N ASP A 29 -1.78 8.99 7.76
CA ASP A 29 -2.43 10.28 7.54
C ASP A 29 -1.40 11.40 7.42
N LEU A 30 -1.54 12.22 6.38
CA LEU A 30 -0.77 13.43 6.17
C LEU A 30 -1.70 14.65 6.19
N ASP A 31 -1.68 15.38 7.30
CA ASP A 31 -2.49 16.58 7.51
C ASP A 31 -1.69 17.83 7.08
N THR A 32 -2.25 18.65 6.18
CA THR A 32 -1.57 19.87 5.73
C THR A 32 -1.70 21.03 6.73
N GLY A 33 -2.47 20.86 7.82
CA GLY A 33 -2.77 21.91 8.80
C GLY A 33 -3.71 23.00 8.28
N ARG A 34 -4.33 22.80 7.12
CA ARG A 34 -5.24 23.76 6.47
C ARG A 34 -6.57 23.08 6.20
N SER A 35 -7.68 23.79 6.46
CA SER A 35 -9.02 23.25 6.21
C SER A 35 -9.19 22.83 4.75
N GLY A 36 -9.70 21.63 4.52
CA GLY A 36 -9.92 21.08 3.19
C GLY A 36 -10.46 19.66 3.25
N PRO A 37 -10.67 19.00 2.09
CA PRO A 37 -11.17 17.64 2.02
C PRO A 37 -10.10 16.62 2.43
N THR A 38 -10.53 15.39 2.70
CA THR A 38 -9.63 14.23 2.81
C THR A 38 -9.63 13.47 1.48
N VAL A 39 -8.44 13.18 0.96
CA VAL A 39 -8.24 12.34 -0.23
C VAL A 39 -7.51 11.07 0.17
N ALA A 40 -8.06 9.91 -0.17
CA ALA A 40 -7.39 8.63 0.04
C ALA A 40 -6.62 8.21 -1.23
N ILE A 41 -5.40 7.69 -1.04
CA ILE A 41 -4.59 7.06 -2.10
C ILE A 41 -4.32 5.64 -1.64
N LEU A 42 -4.84 4.67 -2.41
CA LEU A 42 -4.82 3.27 -2.05
C LEU A 42 -3.83 2.50 -2.92
N GLY A 43 -3.07 1.59 -2.30
CA GLY A 43 -2.26 0.58 -2.97
C GLY A 43 -2.60 -0.80 -2.44
N GLU A 44 -3.09 -1.66 -3.32
CA GLU A 44 -3.41 -3.06 -3.01
C GLU A 44 -2.13 -3.89 -2.97
N MET A 45 -2.07 -4.88 -2.09
CA MET A 45 -0.84 -5.64 -1.81
C MET A 45 -0.92 -7.14 -2.15
N ASP A 46 -2.11 -7.65 -2.48
CA ASP A 46 -2.34 -9.06 -2.69
C ASP A 46 -1.87 -9.56 -4.07
N ALA A 47 -1.71 -10.88 -4.16
CA ALA A 47 -1.29 -11.60 -5.35
C ALA A 47 -2.26 -12.75 -5.61
N LEU A 48 -2.32 -13.22 -6.85
CA LEU A 48 -3.12 -14.38 -7.23
C LEU A 48 -2.30 -15.65 -7.11
N TYR A 49 -2.94 -16.75 -6.69
CA TYR A 49 -2.37 -18.09 -6.83
C TYR A 49 -2.58 -18.60 -8.25
N MET A 50 -1.52 -18.59 -9.05
CA MET A 50 -1.51 -19.04 -10.44
C MET A 50 -0.19 -19.78 -10.72
N PRO A 51 -0.01 -21.02 -10.22
CA PRO A 51 1.28 -21.73 -10.27
C PRO A 51 1.78 -21.99 -11.69
N GLU A 52 0.90 -22.01 -12.69
CA GLU A 52 1.25 -22.18 -14.10
C GLU A 52 1.71 -20.88 -14.78
N HIS A 53 1.57 -19.72 -14.12
CA HIS A 53 1.97 -18.45 -14.68
C HIS A 53 3.51 -18.37 -14.78
N PRO A 54 4.09 -17.92 -15.91
CA PRO A 54 5.56 -17.91 -16.10
C PRO A 54 6.34 -17.09 -15.07
N ALA A 55 5.69 -16.10 -14.44
CA ALA A 55 6.25 -15.24 -13.40
C ALA A 55 5.79 -15.62 -11.98
N ALA A 56 5.17 -16.79 -11.79
CA ALA A 56 4.77 -17.26 -10.47
C ALA A 56 5.99 -17.50 -9.58
N HIS A 57 5.86 -17.18 -8.29
CA HIS A 57 6.87 -17.52 -7.30
C HIS A 57 7.04 -19.05 -7.27
N PRO A 58 8.25 -19.59 -7.46
CA PRO A 58 8.46 -21.02 -7.72
C PRO A 58 7.98 -21.92 -6.57
N GLU A 59 8.03 -21.44 -5.33
CA GLU A 59 7.60 -22.20 -4.16
C GLU A 59 6.15 -21.90 -3.72
N GLN A 60 5.62 -20.72 -4.03
CA GLN A 60 4.33 -20.26 -3.50
C GLN A 60 3.22 -20.31 -4.56
N GLY A 61 3.57 -20.40 -5.85
CA GLY A 61 2.63 -20.34 -6.96
C GLY A 61 1.94 -18.98 -7.11
N THR A 62 2.37 -17.94 -6.39
CA THR A 62 1.72 -16.62 -6.36
C THR A 62 2.33 -15.65 -7.36
N VAL A 63 1.52 -14.76 -7.92
CA VAL A 63 1.95 -13.72 -8.87
C VAL A 63 1.06 -12.48 -8.79
N HIS A 64 1.65 -11.29 -8.90
CA HIS A 64 0.90 -10.03 -9.03
C HIS A 64 0.42 -9.80 -10.47
N ALA A 65 -0.34 -10.74 -11.05
CA ALA A 65 -0.82 -10.65 -12.43
C ALA A 65 -1.81 -9.50 -12.66
N CYS A 66 -2.50 -9.03 -11.61
CA CYS A 66 -3.36 -7.84 -11.65
C CYS A 66 -2.58 -6.52 -11.59
N GLY A 67 -1.27 -6.55 -11.38
CA GLY A 67 -0.46 -5.33 -11.34
C GLY A 67 -0.39 -4.63 -9.98
N HIS A 68 -0.81 -5.28 -8.89
CA HIS A 68 -0.79 -4.67 -7.53
C HIS A 68 0.62 -4.23 -7.12
N HIS A 69 1.65 -4.91 -7.65
CA HIS A 69 3.03 -4.48 -7.54
C HIS A 69 3.32 -3.08 -8.06
N ALA A 70 2.67 -2.65 -9.13
CA ALA A 70 2.78 -1.29 -9.62
C ALA A 70 2.01 -0.30 -8.74
N GLN A 71 0.84 -0.68 -8.21
CA GLN A 71 0.04 0.18 -7.34
C GLN A 71 0.77 0.51 -6.03
N TYR A 72 1.25 -0.50 -5.29
CA TYR A 72 1.96 -0.21 -4.04
C TYR A 72 3.33 0.45 -4.28
N ALA A 73 3.98 0.22 -5.43
CA ALA A 73 5.17 0.96 -5.82
C ALA A 73 4.86 2.45 -6.09
N ALA A 74 3.73 2.74 -6.75
CA ALA A 74 3.26 4.11 -6.95
C ALA A 74 2.89 4.77 -5.62
N LEU A 75 2.25 4.03 -4.70
CA LEU A 75 1.95 4.51 -3.35
C LEU A 75 3.23 4.91 -2.59
N VAL A 76 4.28 4.09 -2.65
CA VAL A 76 5.61 4.44 -2.10
C VAL A 76 6.18 5.70 -2.77
N GLY A 77 6.09 5.81 -4.10
CA GLY A 77 6.54 6.99 -4.82
C GLY A 77 5.83 8.28 -4.41
N VAL A 78 4.51 8.22 -4.24
CA VAL A 78 3.70 9.36 -3.75
C VAL A 78 4.09 9.72 -2.33
N THR A 79 4.24 8.72 -1.46
CA THR A 79 4.65 8.91 -0.05
C THR A 79 6.02 9.60 0.02
N ALA A 80 7.00 9.14 -0.75
CA ALA A 80 8.32 9.75 -0.82
C ALA A 80 8.29 11.16 -1.41
N ALA A 81 7.44 11.43 -2.41
CA ALA A 81 7.29 12.77 -2.97
C ALA A 81 6.69 13.75 -1.96
N LEU A 82 5.72 13.31 -1.17
CA LEU A 82 5.05 14.11 -0.14
C LEU A 82 5.91 14.36 1.10
N SER A 83 6.96 13.55 1.33
CA SER A 83 7.90 13.74 2.45
C SER A 83 8.96 14.81 2.18
N VAL A 84 9.06 15.31 0.94
CA VAL A 84 10.02 16.36 0.56
C VAL A 84 9.60 17.72 1.12
N SER A 85 10.54 18.48 1.65
CA SER A 85 10.29 19.85 2.14
C SER A 85 9.61 20.71 1.07
N GLY A 86 8.51 21.38 1.45
CA GLY A 86 7.70 22.21 0.55
C GLY A 86 6.74 21.43 -0.35
N ALA A 87 6.71 20.09 -0.32
CA ALA A 87 5.76 19.29 -1.10
C ALA A 87 4.28 19.57 -0.76
N LEU A 88 4.04 20.06 0.46
CA LEU A 88 2.69 20.44 0.91
C LEU A 88 2.32 21.87 0.56
N ASP A 89 3.22 22.68 -0.01
CA ASP A 89 2.94 24.07 -0.32
C ASP A 89 1.80 24.18 -1.35
N GLY A 90 0.76 24.95 -1.02
CA GLY A 90 -0.42 25.11 -1.85
C GLY A 90 -1.47 24.00 -1.75
N LEU A 91 -1.22 22.90 -1.01
CA LEU A 91 -2.22 21.85 -0.76
C LEU A 91 -3.19 22.25 0.38
N SER A 92 -4.30 21.54 0.57
CA SER A 92 -5.19 21.74 1.73
C SER A 92 -5.87 20.44 2.12
N GLY A 93 -6.29 20.34 3.37
CA GLY A 93 -6.97 19.16 3.89
C GLY A 93 -5.99 18.06 4.31
N ARG A 94 -6.36 16.81 4.00
CA ARG A 94 -5.63 15.63 4.45
C ARG A 94 -5.45 14.62 3.32
N ILE A 95 -4.32 13.94 3.30
CA ILE A 95 -4.07 12.80 2.42
C ILE A 95 -3.97 11.55 3.29
N CYS A 96 -4.81 10.56 3.03
CA CYS A 96 -4.76 9.27 3.70
C CYS A 96 -4.11 8.25 2.76
N LEU A 97 -2.89 7.85 3.07
CA LEU A 97 -2.14 6.86 2.31
C LEU A 97 -2.47 5.48 2.86
N MET A 98 -2.97 4.56 2.02
CA MET A 98 -3.52 3.28 2.48
C MET A 98 -2.86 2.11 1.76
N ALA A 99 -2.24 1.21 2.52
CA ALA A 99 -1.80 -0.10 2.04
C ALA A 99 -2.86 -1.14 2.43
N VAL A 100 -3.58 -1.68 1.46
CA VAL A 100 -4.77 -2.53 1.70
C VAL A 100 -4.57 -3.96 1.19
N PRO A 101 -5.11 -4.97 1.89
CA PRO A 101 -5.06 -6.36 1.45
C PRO A 101 -6.30 -6.74 0.62
N ALA A 102 -6.22 -7.92 0.00
CA ALA A 102 -7.37 -8.73 -0.43
C ALA A 102 -8.37 -8.02 -1.36
N GLU A 103 -7.87 -7.40 -2.44
CA GLU A 103 -8.74 -7.00 -3.56
C GLU A 103 -9.28 -8.24 -4.28
N ALA A 104 -8.41 -9.21 -4.52
CA ALA A 104 -8.75 -10.39 -5.27
C ALA A 104 -9.50 -11.42 -4.40
N PRO A 105 -10.47 -12.16 -4.99
CA PRO A 105 -11.12 -13.26 -4.30
C PRO A 105 -10.08 -14.31 -3.89
N GLN A 106 -10.07 -14.67 -2.62
CA GLN A 106 -9.29 -15.81 -2.16
C GLN A 106 -10.11 -17.08 -2.32
N ASP A 107 -9.56 -18.05 -3.06
CA ASP A 107 -10.13 -19.38 -3.13
C ASP A 107 -9.73 -20.15 -1.87
N ASN A 108 -10.65 -20.26 -0.91
CA ASN A 108 -10.41 -20.99 0.33
C ASN A 108 -10.21 -22.51 0.11
N SER A 109 -10.40 -23.03 -1.11
CA SER A 109 -10.12 -24.44 -1.42
C SER A 109 -8.63 -24.75 -1.61
N VAL A 110 -7.80 -23.71 -1.81
CA VAL A 110 -6.33 -23.84 -1.92
C VAL A 110 -5.57 -23.55 -0.62
N GLY A 111 -6.27 -23.23 0.48
CA GLY A 111 -5.68 -23.17 1.83
C GLY A 111 -4.69 -22.03 2.08
N ILE A 112 -4.86 -20.90 1.39
CA ILE A 112 -4.09 -19.66 1.55
C ILE A 112 -4.79 -18.73 2.53
#